data_AF-A0A1Y1QY30-F1
#
_entry.id   AF-A0A1Y1QY30-F1
#
_cell.length_a   1.000
_cell.length_b   1.000
_cell.length_c   1.000
_cell.angle_alpha   90.00
_cell.angle_beta   90.00
_cell.angle_gamma   90.00
#
_symmetry.space_group_name_H-M   'P 1'
#
loop_
_entity.id
_entity.type
_entity.pdbx_description
1 polymer ?
#
loop_
_entity_poly.entity_id
_entity_poly.type
_entity_poly.pdbx_seq_one_letter_code
_entity_poly.pdbx_strand_id
1 'polypeptide(L)'
;MKSLWQQITAEGRRLVKVAGMAVAGLVLLLIASLFTDDPAKTFFRTLSLLGTGMVLLSVTMMVLTFRKARAVIPGALLVSLATTFAVAGVQFLFAAQRPGLLLAFLSLLAGGLVGMGWARTTKVFIDGDAVRSQGTAWYLVVWAITFLSNQLMALVLGAAPAGGLVILLVGTGVAIGNNVYQLMRYRRATAMLVAPVNPLP
;
A
#
# COMPACT_ATOMS: atom_id res chain seq x y z
N MET A 1 -30.18 -4.62 10.55
CA MET A 1 -28.73 -4.88 10.54
C MET A 1 -28.45 -6.06 9.61
N LYS A 2 -27.93 -5.83 8.39
CA LYS A 2 -27.46 -6.94 7.54
C LYS A 2 -26.31 -7.64 8.28
N SER A 3 -26.35 -8.97 8.38
CA SER A 3 -25.31 -9.71 9.11
C SER A 3 -23.96 -9.45 8.46
N LEU A 4 -22.92 -9.30 9.28
CA LEU A 4 -21.53 -9.03 8.85
C LEU A 4 -21.07 -10.02 7.76
N TRP A 5 -21.56 -11.26 7.83
CA TRP A 5 -21.39 -12.31 6.83
C TRP A 5 -21.96 -11.98 5.44
N GLN A 6 -23.10 -11.32 5.36
CA GLN A 6 -23.68 -10.89 4.08
C GLN A 6 -22.86 -9.77 3.43
N GLN A 7 -22.24 -8.89 4.22
CA GLN A 7 -21.34 -7.86 3.70
C GLN A 7 -20.03 -8.48 3.19
N ILE A 8 -19.41 -9.36 3.97
CA ILE A 8 -18.16 -10.05 3.58
C ILE A 8 -18.36 -10.85 2.28
N THR A 9 -19.46 -11.61 2.15
CA THR A 9 -19.72 -12.42 0.94
C THR A 9 -20.06 -11.56 -0.28
N ALA A 10 -20.71 -10.40 -0.10
CA ALA A 10 -20.95 -9.46 -1.19
C ALA A 10 -19.65 -8.79 -1.68
N GLU A 11 -18.79 -8.36 -0.77
CA GLU A 11 -17.49 -7.79 -1.10
C GLU A 11 -16.56 -8.82 -1.75
N GLY A 12 -16.54 -10.05 -1.23
CA GLY A 12 -15.76 -11.15 -1.81
C GLY A 12 -16.15 -11.41 -3.27
N ARG A 13 -17.45 -11.48 -3.58
CA ARG A 13 -17.93 -11.62 -4.96
C ARG A 13 -17.55 -10.45 -5.85
N ARG A 14 -17.56 -9.22 -5.32
CA ARG A 14 -17.12 -8.04 -6.06
C ARG A 14 -15.63 -8.11 -6.38
N LEU A 15 -14.79 -8.50 -5.42
CA LEU A 15 -13.35 -8.67 -5.62
C LEU A 15 -13.04 -9.74 -6.67
N VAL A 16 -13.71 -10.90 -6.61
CA VAL A 16 -13.56 -11.96 -7.62
C VAL A 16 -13.94 -11.47 -9.01
N LYS A 17 -15.04 -10.71 -9.15
CA LYS A 17 -15.42 -10.11 -10.45
C LYS A 17 -14.38 -9.13 -10.97
N VAL A 18 -13.85 -8.25 -10.11
CA VAL A 18 -12.81 -7.29 -10.48
C VAL A 18 -11.53 -8.00 -10.90
N ALA A 19 -11.10 -9.03 -10.15
CA ALA A 19 -9.95 -9.85 -10.50
C ALA A 19 -10.16 -10.58 -11.84
N GLY A 20 -11.35 -11.16 -12.07
CA GLY A 20 -11.71 -11.80 -13.34
C GLY A 20 -11.65 -10.84 -14.53
N MET A 21 -12.18 -9.62 -14.39
CA MET A 21 -12.10 -8.60 -15.43
C MET A 21 -10.65 -8.18 -15.72
N ALA A 22 -9.81 -8.06 -14.69
CA ALA A 22 -8.39 -7.73 -14.86
C ALA A 22 -7.63 -8.84 -15.62
N VAL A 23 -7.87 -10.11 -15.26
CA VAL A 23 -7.29 -11.26 -15.96
C VAL A 23 -7.76 -11.33 -17.41
N ALA A 24 -9.06 -11.15 -17.66
CA ALA A 24 -9.60 -11.12 -19.02
C ALA A 24 -8.98 -10.00 -19.87
N GLY A 25 -8.81 -8.80 -19.30
CA GLY A 25 -8.13 -7.69 -19.97
C GLY A 25 -6.67 -8.00 -20.33
N LEU A 26 -5.93 -8.65 -19.43
CA LEU A 26 -4.55 -9.08 -19.70
C LEU A 26 -4.48 -10.15 -20.80
N VAL A 27 -5.40 -11.11 -20.80
CA VAL A 27 -5.49 -12.15 -21.84
C VAL A 27 -5.82 -11.52 -23.20
N LEU A 28 -6.77 -10.58 -23.26
CA LEU A 28 -7.11 -9.87 -24.49
C LEU A 28 -5.93 -9.05 -25.03
N LEU A 29 -5.17 -8.39 -24.15
CA LEU A 29 -3.94 -7.68 -24.54
C LEU A 29 -2.88 -8.62 -25.09
N LEU A 30 -2.71 -9.79 -24.47
CA LEU A 30 -1.79 -10.82 -24.95
C LEU A 30 -2.23 -11.29 -26.35
N ILE A 31 -3.49 -11.64 -26.52
CA ILE A 31 -4.04 -12.07 -27.83
C ILE A 31 -3.85 -10.98 -28.88
N ALA A 32 -4.18 -9.72 -28.58
CA ALA A 32 -4.00 -8.61 -29.51
C ALA A 32 -2.52 -8.42 -29.91
N SER A 33 -1.59 -8.62 -28.96
CA SER A 33 -0.16 -8.48 -29.24
C SER A 33 0.38 -9.55 -30.20
N LEU A 34 -0.21 -10.75 -30.22
CA LEU A 34 0.20 -11.84 -31.12
C LEU A 34 0.00 -11.53 -32.61
N PHE A 35 -0.82 -10.51 -32.93
CA PHE A 35 -1.07 -10.06 -34.30
C PHE A 35 -0.12 -8.94 -34.78
N THR A 36 0.97 -8.67 -34.04
CA THR A 36 1.96 -7.66 -34.41
C THR A 36 3.30 -8.28 -34.78
N ASP A 37 4.14 -7.53 -35.50
CA ASP A 37 5.45 -8.00 -35.98
C ASP A 37 6.41 -8.39 -34.84
N ASP A 38 6.25 -7.77 -33.65
CA ASP A 38 7.00 -8.09 -32.43
C ASP A 38 6.03 -8.18 -31.24
N PRO A 39 5.42 -9.36 -31.02
CA PRO A 39 4.38 -9.54 -30.00
C PRO A 39 4.84 -9.20 -28.60
N ALA A 40 6.05 -9.60 -28.22
CA ALA A 40 6.58 -9.37 -26.88
C ALA A 40 6.77 -7.87 -26.62
N LYS A 41 7.40 -7.17 -27.55
CA LYS A 41 7.63 -5.72 -27.43
C LYS A 41 6.32 -4.94 -27.40
N THR A 42 5.36 -5.29 -28.26
CA THR A 42 4.04 -4.64 -28.28
C THR A 42 3.28 -4.88 -26.98
N PHE A 43 3.29 -6.11 -26.47
CA PHE A 43 2.66 -6.46 -25.21
C PHE A 43 3.24 -5.62 -24.05
N PHE A 44 4.55 -5.66 -23.86
CA PHE A 44 5.21 -4.94 -22.77
C PHE A 44 5.07 -3.42 -22.89
N ARG A 45 5.12 -2.87 -24.11
CA ARG A 45 4.89 -1.43 -24.34
C ARG A 45 3.48 -1.03 -23.95
N THR A 46 2.48 -1.81 -24.36
CA THR A 46 1.07 -1.54 -24.04
C THR A 46 0.80 -1.69 -22.55
N LEU A 47 1.34 -2.74 -21.93
CA LEU A 47 1.27 -2.96 -20.49
C LEU A 47 1.93 -1.81 -19.70
N SER A 48 3.09 -1.34 -20.15
CA SER A 48 3.80 -0.19 -19.56
C SER A 48 2.98 1.10 -19.67
N LEU A 49 2.35 1.37 -20.82
CA LEU A 49 1.46 2.52 -21.01
C LEU A 49 0.24 2.46 -20.08
N LEU A 50 -0.41 1.30 -20.00
CA LEU A 50 -1.54 1.09 -19.08
C LEU A 50 -1.11 1.24 -17.62
N GLY A 51 0.03 0.66 -17.24
CA GLY A 51 0.61 0.80 -15.91
C GLY A 51 0.88 2.27 -15.56
N THR A 52 1.44 3.03 -16.50
CA THR A 52 1.67 4.48 -16.35
C THR A 52 0.35 5.23 -16.15
N GLY A 53 -0.67 4.93 -16.96
CA GLY A 53 -2.00 5.52 -16.81
C GLY A 53 -2.64 5.20 -15.46
N MET A 54 -2.54 3.95 -14.99
CA MET A 54 -3.02 3.54 -13.66
C MET A 54 -2.28 4.25 -12.53
N VAL A 55 -0.96 4.43 -12.66
CA VAL A 55 -0.15 5.18 -11.71
C VAL A 55 -0.61 6.64 -11.64
N LEU A 56 -0.78 7.32 -12.78
CA LEU A 56 -1.27 8.71 -12.82
C LEU A 56 -2.66 8.85 -12.20
N LEU A 57 -3.56 7.89 -12.49
CA LEU A 57 -4.87 7.85 -11.86
C LEU A 57 -4.76 7.66 -10.35
N SER A 58 -3.87 6.77 -9.89
CA SER A 58 -3.60 6.55 -8.46
C SER A 58 -3.08 7.81 -7.77
N VAL A 59 -2.12 8.50 -8.38
CA VAL A 59 -1.59 9.79 -7.89
C VAL A 59 -2.71 10.82 -7.79
N THR A 60 -3.51 10.96 -8.85
CA THR A 60 -4.64 11.91 -8.91
C THR A 60 -5.63 11.64 -7.79
N MET A 61 -6.05 10.38 -7.64
CA MET A 61 -6.97 9.98 -6.57
C MET A 61 -6.38 10.22 -5.17
N MET A 62 -5.07 10.04 -4.99
CA MET A 62 -4.40 10.35 -3.73
C MET A 62 -4.46 11.84 -3.41
N VAL A 63 -4.13 12.70 -4.38
CA VAL A 63 -4.19 14.16 -4.25
C VAL A 63 -5.61 14.67 -4.03
N LEU A 64 -6.62 14.05 -4.62
CA LEU A 64 -8.02 14.44 -4.40
C LEU A 64 -8.55 13.97 -3.04
N THR A 65 -8.00 12.89 -2.48
CA THR A 65 -8.60 12.24 -1.30
C THR A 65 -7.81 12.41 0.00
N PHE A 66 -6.60 12.99 -0.01
CA PHE A 66 -5.76 13.10 1.20
C PHE A 66 -6.40 13.89 2.34
N ARG A 67 -7.20 14.92 2.03
CA ARG A 67 -7.88 15.74 3.05
C ARG A 67 -9.18 15.12 3.56
N LYS A 68 -9.67 14.05 2.96
CA LYS A 68 -10.93 13.43 3.40
C LYS A 68 -10.70 12.71 4.72
N ALA A 69 -11.39 13.12 5.77
CA ALA A 69 -11.37 12.41 7.05
C ALA A 69 -11.95 11.00 6.87
N ARG A 70 -11.25 9.99 7.37
CA ARG A 70 -11.66 8.57 7.30
C ARG A 70 -11.62 7.95 8.68
N ALA A 71 -12.63 7.14 8.99
CA ALA A 71 -12.63 6.32 10.19
C ALA A 71 -11.43 5.35 10.14
N VAL A 72 -10.66 5.29 11.22
CA VAL A 72 -9.57 4.32 11.33
C VAL A 72 -10.16 2.98 11.71
N ILE A 73 -10.12 2.03 10.78
CA ILE A 73 -10.59 0.66 11.01
C ILE A 73 -9.35 -0.19 11.33
N PRO A 74 -9.13 -0.62 12.59
CA PRO A 74 -7.93 -1.37 12.96
C PRO A 74 -7.83 -2.71 12.21
N GLY A 75 -8.96 -3.34 11.90
CA GLY A 75 -9.01 -4.54 11.06
C GLY A 75 -8.44 -4.31 9.67
N ALA A 76 -8.67 -3.14 9.05
CA ALA A 76 -8.12 -2.82 7.74
C ALA A 76 -6.59 -2.65 7.78
N LEU A 77 -6.04 -2.10 8.87
CA LEU A 77 -4.59 -2.01 9.08
C LEU A 77 -3.95 -3.40 9.22
N LEU A 78 -4.61 -4.32 9.95
CA LEU A 78 -4.14 -5.70 10.09
C LEU A 78 -4.20 -6.47 8.76
N VAL A 79 -5.27 -6.31 8.00
CA VAL A 79 -5.37 -6.89 6.64
C VAL A 79 -4.26 -6.33 5.75
N SER A 80 -4.02 -5.02 5.78
CA SER A 80 -2.92 -4.40 5.02
C SER A 80 -1.55 -4.97 5.38
N LEU A 81 -1.28 -5.17 6.68
CA LEU A 81 -0.05 -5.83 7.14
C LEU A 81 0.04 -7.27 6.63
N ALA A 82 -1.03 -8.05 6.78
CA ALA A 82 -1.08 -9.44 6.31
C ALA A 82 -0.83 -9.54 4.80
N THR A 83 -1.47 -8.67 4.00
CA THR A 83 -1.22 -8.60 2.55
C THR A 83 0.23 -8.22 2.26
N THR A 84 0.82 -7.28 3.00
CA THR A 84 2.22 -6.88 2.82
C THR A 84 3.16 -8.06 3.06
N PHE A 85 2.96 -8.81 4.15
CA PHE A 85 3.76 -10.00 4.44
C PHE A 85 3.54 -11.12 3.42
N ALA A 86 2.29 -11.33 2.98
CA ALA A 86 1.99 -12.33 1.96
C ALA A 86 2.70 -12.01 0.63
N VAL A 87 2.63 -10.77 0.16
CA VAL A 87 3.31 -10.33 -1.07
C VAL A 87 4.83 -10.47 -0.92
N ALA A 88 5.40 -10.01 0.19
CA ALA A 88 6.82 -10.15 0.44
C ALA A 88 7.24 -11.64 0.47
N GLY A 89 6.48 -12.48 1.16
CA GLY A 89 6.72 -13.92 1.26
C GLY A 89 6.69 -14.61 -0.12
N VAL A 90 5.66 -14.34 -0.92
CA VAL A 90 5.55 -14.87 -2.29
C VAL A 90 6.76 -14.46 -3.12
N GLN A 91 7.14 -13.18 -3.11
CA GLN A 91 8.29 -12.72 -3.89
C GLN A 91 9.60 -13.35 -3.43
N PHE A 92 9.79 -13.58 -2.12
CA PHE A 92 10.95 -14.29 -1.59
C PHE A 92 11.02 -15.76 -1.99
N LEU A 93 9.87 -16.42 -2.20
CA LEU A 93 9.81 -17.80 -2.68
C LEU A 93 10.26 -17.91 -4.14
N PHE A 94 9.92 -16.94 -4.98
CA PHE A 94 10.26 -16.92 -6.41
C PHE A 94 11.57 -16.17 -6.75
N ALA A 95 12.21 -15.57 -5.75
CA ALA A 95 13.47 -14.86 -5.91
C ALA A 95 14.63 -15.78 -6.30
N ALA A 96 15.17 -15.61 -7.52
CA ALA A 96 16.36 -16.32 -7.98
C ALA A 96 17.63 -15.94 -7.20
N GLN A 97 17.72 -14.70 -6.74
CA GLN A 97 18.81 -14.20 -5.90
C GLN A 97 18.21 -13.50 -4.69
N ARG A 98 18.69 -13.83 -3.49
CA ARG A 98 18.22 -13.23 -2.24
C ARG A 98 19.25 -12.23 -1.73
N PRO A 99 18.84 -11.05 -1.24
CA PRO A 99 19.76 -10.16 -0.56
C PRO A 99 20.30 -10.84 0.70
N GLY A 100 21.55 -10.54 1.07
CA GLY A 100 22.12 -11.02 2.32
C GLY A 100 21.28 -10.58 3.52
N LEU A 101 21.25 -11.39 4.58
CA LEU A 101 20.39 -11.17 5.76
C LEU A 101 20.55 -9.77 6.37
N LEU A 102 21.80 -9.29 6.47
CA LEU A 102 22.09 -7.97 6.99
C LEU A 102 21.45 -6.87 6.12
N LEU A 103 21.64 -6.93 4.80
CA LEU A 103 21.04 -5.97 3.88
C LEU A 103 19.51 -6.03 3.94
N ALA A 104 18.95 -7.24 4.04
CA ALA A 104 17.51 -7.42 4.15
C ALA A 104 16.95 -6.78 5.44
N PHE A 105 17.62 -7.01 6.57
CA PHE A 105 17.26 -6.42 7.85
C PHE A 105 17.39 -4.89 7.84
N LEU A 106 18.51 -4.36 7.34
CA LEU A 106 18.71 -2.91 7.22
C LEU A 106 17.68 -2.26 6.30
N SER A 107 17.30 -2.92 5.21
CA SER A 107 16.26 -2.43 4.29
C SER A 107 14.89 -2.36 4.98
N LEU A 108 14.50 -3.42 5.70
CA LEU A 108 13.26 -3.44 6.49
C LEU A 108 13.27 -2.38 7.60
N LEU A 109 14.39 -2.22 8.31
CA LEU A 109 14.53 -1.25 9.38
C LEU A 109 14.45 0.19 8.84
N ALA A 110 15.19 0.49 7.77
CA ALA A 110 15.15 1.80 7.12
C ALA A 110 13.74 2.14 6.64
N GLY A 111 13.08 1.21 5.95
CA GLY A 111 11.68 1.35 5.57
C GLY A 111 10.77 1.57 6.78
N GLY A 112 10.94 0.79 7.85
CA GLY A 112 10.17 0.89 9.09
C GLY A 112 10.23 2.28 9.71
N LEU A 113 11.43 2.86 9.80
CA LEU A 113 11.64 4.21 10.33
C LEU A 113 10.97 5.27 9.45
N VAL A 114 11.10 5.16 8.13
CA VAL A 114 10.41 6.05 7.17
C VAL A 114 8.89 5.93 7.33
N GLY A 115 8.36 4.71 7.43
CA GLY A 115 6.93 4.43 7.64
C GLY A 115 6.39 5.03 8.93
N MET A 116 7.13 4.92 10.04
CA MET A 116 6.77 5.56 11.30
C MET A 116 6.78 7.09 11.21
N GLY A 117 7.80 7.66 10.55
CA GLY A 117 7.86 9.09 10.27
C GLY A 117 6.67 9.55 9.43
N TRP A 118 6.31 8.78 8.41
CA TRP A 118 5.18 9.06 7.54
C TRP A 118 3.84 9.00 8.31
N ALA A 119 3.64 8.03 9.18
CA ALA A 119 2.43 7.94 10.01
C ALA A 119 2.22 9.15 10.93
N ARG A 120 3.29 9.83 11.36
CA ARG A 120 3.19 11.06 12.17
C ARG A 120 2.61 12.23 11.39
N THR A 121 2.74 12.22 10.07
CA THR A 121 2.20 13.27 9.19
C THR A 121 0.68 13.22 9.08
N THR A 122 0.04 12.13 9.51
CA THR A 122 -1.42 12.01 9.54
C THR A 122 -1.97 12.62 10.83
N LYS A 123 -3.01 13.45 10.73
CA LYS A 123 -3.77 13.91 11.90
C LYS A 123 -4.70 12.79 12.33
N VAL A 124 -4.65 12.40 13.61
CA VAL A 124 -5.58 11.46 14.23
C VAL A 124 -6.35 12.24 15.28
N PHE A 125 -7.68 12.17 15.25
CA PHE A 125 -8.56 12.91 16.13
C PHE A 125 -9.83 12.11 16.43
N ILE A 126 -10.51 12.50 17.50
CA ILE A 126 -11.79 11.94 17.92
C ILE A 126 -12.91 12.82 17.34
N ASP A 127 -13.90 12.20 16.72
CA ASP A 127 -15.07 12.85 16.13
C ASP A 127 -16.32 12.04 16.51
N GLY A 128 -17.00 12.50 17.56
CA GLY A 128 -18.03 11.72 18.27
C GLY A 128 -17.44 10.43 18.85
N ASP A 129 -18.10 9.30 18.61
CA ASP A 129 -17.67 7.98 19.10
C ASP A 129 -16.63 7.29 18.20
N ALA A 130 -16.09 8.00 17.20
CA ALA A 130 -15.19 7.44 16.21
C ALA A 130 -13.81 8.12 16.21
N VAL A 131 -12.76 7.29 16.15
CA VAL A 131 -11.40 7.76 15.86
C VAL A 131 -11.22 7.91 14.34
N ARG A 132 -10.91 9.12 13.91
CA ARG A 132 -10.71 9.47 12.49
C ARG A 132 -9.26 9.86 12.22
N SER A 133 -8.86 9.66 10.97
CA SER A 133 -7.57 10.08 10.44
C SER A 133 -7.73 10.95 9.21
N GLN A 134 -6.82 11.90 9.03
CA GLN A 134 -6.79 12.82 7.90
C GLN A 134 -5.33 13.10 7.50
N GLY A 135 -5.04 13.03 6.20
CA GLY A 135 -3.72 13.38 5.67
C GLY A 135 -3.46 14.89 5.75
N THR A 136 -2.22 15.28 6.01
CA THR A 136 -1.76 16.68 5.93
C THR A 136 -1.05 16.95 4.59
N ALA A 137 -0.67 18.19 4.31
CA ALA A 137 0.18 18.47 3.15
C ALA A 137 1.52 17.71 3.24
N TRP A 138 2.07 17.57 4.44
CA TRP A 138 3.31 16.82 4.68
C TRP A 138 3.18 15.33 4.35
N TYR A 139 1.99 14.76 4.53
CA TYR A 139 1.68 13.40 4.11
C TYR A 139 1.87 13.21 2.59
N LEU A 140 1.42 14.18 1.78
CA LEU A 140 1.59 14.14 0.33
C LEU A 140 3.06 14.30 -0.07
N VAL A 141 3.80 15.18 0.61
CA VAL A 141 5.24 15.38 0.34
C VAL A 141 6.02 14.09 0.58
N VAL A 142 5.85 13.45 1.75
CA VAL A 142 6.52 12.19 2.07
C VAL A 142 6.11 11.07 1.10
N TRP A 143 4.83 11.01 0.74
CA TRP A 143 4.33 10.07 -0.25
C TRP A 143 5.00 10.28 -1.62
N ALA A 144 5.06 11.52 -2.09
CA ALA A 144 5.64 11.85 -3.39
C ALA A 144 7.15 11.54 -3.43
N ILE A 145 7.88 11.84 -2.36
CA ILE A 145 9.29 11.49 -2.22
C ILE A 145 9.48 9.97 -2.25
N THR A 146 8.67 9.22 -1.49
CA THR A 146 8.75 7.75 -1.46
C THR A 146 8.45 7.17 -2.85
N PHE A 147 7.42 7.68 -3.51
CA PHE A 147 7.05 7.28 -4.86
C PHE A 147 8.17 7.57 -5.85
N LEU A 148 8.70 8.79 -5.87
CA LEU A 148 9.80 9.19 -6.75
C LEU A 148 11.06 8.36 -6.49
N SER A 149 11.40 8.10 -5.23
CA SER A 149 12.53 7.28 -4.85
C SER A 149 12.40 5.86 -5.41
N ASN A 150 11.21 5.25 -5.32
CA ASN A 150 10.96 3.94 -5.92
C ASN A 150 11.16 3.96 -7.44
N GLN A 151 10.68 5.00 -8.14
CA GLN A 151 10.88 5.13 -9.58
C GLN A 151 12.36 5.31 -9.94
N LEU A 152 13.07 6.18 -9.22
CA LEU A 152 14.51 6.40 -9.44
C LEU A 152 15.31 5.13 -9.17
N MET A 153 14.99 4.39 -8.10
CA MET A 153 15.65 3.11 -7.81
C MET A 153 15.37 2.08 -8.92
N ALA A 154 14.15 2.01 -9.44
CA ALA A 154 13.83 1.13 -10.56
C ALA A 154 14.61 1.50 -11.84
N LEU A 155 14.82 2.80 -12.10
CA LEU A 155 15.62 3.28 -13.23
C LEU A 155 17.11 2.98 -13.06
N VAL A 156 17.66 3.21 -11.85
CA VAL A 156 19.10 3.05 -11.57
C VAL A 156 19.51 1.58 -11.46
N LEU A 157 18.71 0.76 -10.77
CA LEU A 157 19.01 -0.66 -10.57
C LEU A 157 18.66 -1.51 -11.80
N GLY A 158 17.89 -0.95 -12.74
CA GLY A 158 17.48 -1.63 -13.97
C GLY A 158 16.80 -2.97 -13.68
N ALA A 159 17.11 -3.98 -14.51
CA ALA A 159 16.57 -5.33 -14.38
C ALA A 159 17.32 -6.20 -13.34
N ALA A 160 18.19 -5.63 -12.49
CA ALA A 160 18.97 -6.41 -11.54
C ALA A 160 18.02 -7.13 -10.53
N PRO A 161 17.95 -8.48 -10.54
CA PRO A 161 16.95 -9.22 -9.75
C PRO A 161 17.03 -8.94 -8.24
N ALA A 162 18.24 -8.73 -7.72
CA ALA A 162 18.49 -8.43 -6.32
C ALA A 162 18.01 -7.02 -5.92
N GLY A 163 18.05 -6.04 -6.83
CA GLY A 163 17.62 -4.67 -6.58
C GLY A 163 16.12 -4.59 -6.30
N GLY A 164 15.32 -5.35 -7.06
CA GLY A 164 13.87 -5.42 -6.87
C GLY A 164 13.46 -5.91 -5.47
N LEU A 165 14.16 -6.90 -4.93
CA LEU A 165 13.89 -7.40 -3.57
C LEU A 165 14.29 -6.42 -2.47
N VAL A 166 15.38 -5.67 -2.66
CA VAL A 166 15.77 -4.61 -1.73
C VAL A 166 14.70 -3.53 -1.68
N ILE A 167 14.21 -3.06 -2.83
CA ILE A 167 13.10 -2.09 -2.92
C ILE A 167 11.85 -2.66 -2.25
N LEU A 168 11.52 -3.92 -2.52
CA LEU A 168 10.38 -4.60 -1.91
C LEU A 168 10.49 -4.61 -0.39
N LEU A 169 11.65 -4.98 0.16
CA LEU A 169 11.89 -5.01 1.60
C LEU A 169 11.78 -3.62 2.23
N VAL A 170 12.33 -2.58 1.60
CA VAL A 170 12.14 -1.20 2.06
C VAL A 170 10.65 -0.85 2.07
N GLY A 171 9.93 -1.14 0.99
CA GLY A 171 8.48 -0.90 0.88
C GLY A 171 7.67 -1.66 1.95
N THR A 172 8.03 -2.92 2.21
CA THR A 172 7.46 -3.74 3.29
C THR A 172 7.73 -3.10 4.65
N GLY A 173 8.95 -2.64 4.91
CA GLY A 173 9.31 -1.90 6.11
C GLY A 173 8.44 -0.65 6.29
N VAL A 174 8.30 0.17 5.24
CA VAL A 174 7.45 1.38 5.26
C VAL A 174 6.01 1.04 5.62
N ALA A 175 5.43 0.01 4.98
CA ALA A 175 4.08 -0.43 5.27
C ALA A 175 3.93 -0.93 6.72
N ILE A 176 4.90 -1.69 7.25
CA ILE A 176 4.90 -2.16 8.64
C ILE A 176 4.96 -0.97 9.59
N GLY A 177 5.95 -0.10 9.46
CA GLY A 177 6.15 1.06 10.32
C GLY A 177 4.95 1.99 10.34
N ASN A 178 4.35 2.25 9.17
CA ASN A 178 3.16 3.09 9.05
C ASN A 178 1.95 2.46 9.75
N ASN A 179 1.59 1.22 9.40
CA ASN A 179 0.41 0.55 9.95
C ASN A 179 0.51 0.32 11.47
N VAL A 180 1.68 -0.11 11.96
CA VAL A 180 1.90 -0.33 13.41
C VAL A 180 1.78 0.99 14.17
N TYR A 181 2.41 2.06 13.69
CA TYR A 181 2.35 3.34 14.37
C TYR A 181 0.94 3.95 14.35
N GLN A 182 0.19 3.81 13.26
CA GLN A 182 -1.23 4.21 13.21
C GLN A 182 -2.08 3.41 14.20
N LEU A 183 -1.84 2.10 14.33
CA LEU A 183 -2.55 1.25 15.29
C LEU A 183 -2.26 1.67 16.74
N MET A 184 -1.00 2.01 17.05
CA MET A 184 -0.63 2.54 18.37
C MET A 184 -1.34 3.87 18.67
N ARG A 185 -1.40 4.78 17.69
CA ARG A 185 -2.12 6.07 17.84
C ARG A 185 -3.61 5.88 17.98
N TYR A 186 -4.20 4.95 17.23
CA TYR A 186 -5.60 4.56 17.36
C TYR A 186 -5.88 4.08 18.79
N ARG A 187 -5.09 3.13 19.31
CA ARG A 187 -5.25 2.63 20.69
C ARG A 187 -5.17 3.74 21.74
N ARG A 188 -4.25 4.70 21.57
CA ARG A 188 -4.13 5.87 22.46
C ARG A 188 -5.38 6.77 22.40
N ALA A 189 -5.89 7.05 21.20
CA ALA A 189 -7.10 7.84 21.03
C ALA A 189 -8.34 7.14 21.60
N THR A 190 -8.48 5.83 21.39
CA THR A 190 -9.57 5.04 21.98
C THR A 190 -9.50 5.00 23.50
N ALA A 191 -8.31 4.93 24.09
CA ALA A 191 -8.16 4.98 25.54
C ALA A 191 -8.68 6.31 26.14
N MET A 192 -8.54 7.42 25.41
CA MET A 192 -9.07 8.74 25.81
C MET A 192 -10.61 8.82 25.72
N LEU A 193 -11.24 8.02 24.84
CA LEU A 193 -12.70 7.91 24.77
C LEU A 193 -13.30 7.14 25.96
N VAL A 194 -12.56 6.16 26.48
CA VAL A 194 -13.04 5.26 27.55
C VAL A 194 -12.68 5.80 28.94
N ALA A 195 -11.66 6.66 29.06
CA ALA A 195 -11.30 7.27 30.33
C ALA A 195 -12.47 8.13 30.83
N PRO A 196 -12.96 7.93 32.08
CA PRO A 196 -13.97 8.81 32.65
C PRO A 196 -13.40 10.23 32.63
N VAL A 197 -14.18 11.17 32.09
CA VAL A 197 -13.93 12.59 32.30
C VAL A 197 -14.01 12.79 33.81
N ASN A 198 -12.87 12.78 34.49
CA ASN A 198 -12.82 13.30 35.85
C ASN A 198 -13.22 14.78 35.70
N PRO A 199 -14.37 15.23 36.23
CA PRO A 199 -14.62 16.65 36.31
C PRO A 199 -13.44 17.22 37.10
N LEU A 200 -12.72 18.16 36.49
CA LEU A 200 -11.68 18.92 37.19
C LEU A 200 -12.30 19.50 38.47
N PRO A 201 -11.58 19.50 39.61
CA PRO A 201 -12.05 20.14 40.84
C PRO A 201 -12.29 21.64 40.66
#